data_AF-A0A835M245-F1
#
_entry.id   AF-A0A835M245-F1
#
_cell.length_a   1.000
_cell.length_b   1.000
_cell.length_c   1.000
_cell.angle_alpha   90.00
_cell.angle_beta   90.00
_cell.angle_gamma   90.00
#
_symmetry.space_group_name_H-M   'P 1'
#
loop_
_entity.id
_entity.type
_entity.pdbx_description
1 polymer ?
#
loop_
_entity_poly.entity_id
_entity_poly.type
_entity_poly.pdbx_seq_one_letter_code
_entity_poly.pdbx_strand_id
1 'polypeptide(L)'
;MKFDEEPNYSKLISVFETLIGSNPAIRPINTYGAQKIIYQVGQKRGRLTAEEEDDRQPKKVYDVVLHADAIHRGGGQVIPTTRTVIYVSQITTKPRLLEPIYMVEIQAPEQALGDIYGVLNKKCGHVFEEMQRPGTPLYNIKAYLPVIESFGFSGQLRAATSRQAIPLCVFDHWDMMSSDPLEAGLQAATLVSDIRRRKGLEEQMTPHSEFEDKL
;
A
#
# COMPACT_ATOMS: atom_id res chain seq x y z
N MET A 1 -11.86 9.46 7.84
CA MET A 1 -10.87 10.56 7.71
C MET A 1 -11.60 11.83 7.38
N LYS A 2 -11.18 12.99 7.90
CA LYS A 2 -11.67 14.26 7.36
C LYS A 2 -10.91 14.54 6.07
N PHE A 3 -11.66 14.89 5.04
CA PHE A 3 -11.13 15.29 3.74
C PHE A 3 -10.29 16.58 3.92
N ASP A 4 -9.12 16.65 3.30
CA ASP A 4 -8.14 17.76 3.34
C ASP A 4 -7.27 17.89 4.63
N GLU A 5 -7.34 16.95 5.57
CA GLU A 5 -6.31 16.81 6.62
C GLU A 5 -5.13 16.01 6.08
N GLU A 6 -3.89 16.38 6.47
CA GLU A 6 -2.70 15.59 6.16
C GLU A 6 -2.96 14.15 6.62
N PRO A 7 -2.91 13.14 5.73
CA PRO A 7 -3.18 11.78 6.12
C PRO A 7 -2.19 11.43 7.21
N ASN A 8 -2.71 11.25 8.44
CA ASN A 8 -1.89 10.71 9.50
C ASN A 8 -1.64 9.25 9.13
N TYR A 9 -0.61 9.02 8.33
CA TYR A 9 -0.17 7.70 7.93
C TYR A 9 0.17 6.89 9.17
N SER A 10 0.59 7.50 10.28
CA SER A 10 0.71 6.81 11.58
C SER A 10 -0.64 6.27 12.05
N LYS A 11 -1.75 7.00 11.86
CA LYS A 11 -3.10 6.60 12.26
C LYS A 11 -3.71 5.57 11.30
N LEU A 12 -3.42 5.67 10.00
CA LEU A 12 -3.78 4.65 9.02
C LEU A 12 -2.97 3.37 9.22
N ILE A 13 -1.67 3.49 9.46
CA ILE A 13 -0.78 2.39 9.85
C ILE A 13 -1.16 1.85 11.23
N SER A 14 -1.70 2.68 12.15
CA SER A 14 -2.14 2.24 13.48
C SER A 14 -3.47 1.48 13.46
N VAL A 15 -4.33 1.72 12.48
CA VAL A 15 -5.45 0.81 12.18
C VAL A 15 -4.92 -0.59 11.86
N PHE A 16 -3.71 -0.69 11.32
CA PHE A 16 -2.97 -1.93 11.15
C PHE A 16 -1.94 -2.20 12.27
N GLU A 17 -1.80 -1.39 13.32
CA GLU A 17 -0.88 -1.69 14.46
C GLU A 17 -1.42 -2.82 15.33
N THR A 18 -2.74 -3.02 15.38
CA THR A 18 -3.32 -4.25 15.94
C THR A 18 -3.04 -5.47 15.05
N LEU A 19 -2.68 -5.25 13.77
CA LEU A 19 -2.29 -6.28 12.80
C LEU A 19 -0.76 -6.39 12.62
N ILE A 20 0.02 -5.46 13.18
CA ILE A 20 1.48 -5.36 13.06
C ILE A 20 2.08 -5.25 14.46
N GLY A 21 2.65 -6.36 14.95
CA GLY A 21 3.18 -6.47 16.31
C GLY A 21 4.22 -5.40 16.69
N SER A 22 4.26 -5.09 17.98
CA SER A 22 4.93 -3.94 18.62
C SER A 22 6.47 -3.93 18.63
N ASN A 23 7.14 -4.84 17.91
CA ASN A 23 8.61 -4.96 17.91
C ASN A 23 9.22 -4.60 16.53
N PRO A 24 9.94 -3.47 16.39
CA PRO A 24 10.49 -3.01 15.11
C PRO A 24 11.62 -3.89 14.53
N ALA A 25 12.25 -4.75 15.34
CA ALA A 25 13.30 -5.69 14.90
C ALA A 25 12.74 -7.03 14.34
N ILE A 26 11.45 -7.29 14.55
CA ILE A 26 10.77 -8.51 14.11
C ILE A 26 9.60 -8.07 13.22
N ARG A 27 9.91 -7.74 11.96
CA ARG A 27 8.91 -7.63 10.91
C ARG A 27 8.77 -8.98 10.21
N PRO A 28 7.81 -9.86 10.57
CA PRO A 28 7.36 -10.85 9.63
C PRO A 28 6.52 -10.10 8.58
N ILE A 29 6.97 -10.13 7.34
CA ILE A 29 6.02 -10.30 6.24
C ILE A 29 5.07 -11.42 6.69
N ASN A 30 3.76 -11.24 6.66
CA ASN A 30 2.84 -12.29 7.10
C ASN A 30 3.12 -13.57 6.28
N THR A 31 3.77 -14.54 6.92
CA THR A 31 4.20 -15.80 6.35
C THR A 31 3.28 -16.92 6.82
N TYR A 32 1.96 -16.69 6.88
CA TYR A 32 1.01 -17.75 7.27
C TYR A 32 1.19 -19.02 6.40
N GLY A 33 1.67 -18.86 5.16
CA GLY A 33 2.13 -19.98 4.32
C GLY A 33 3.34 -20.76 4.87
N ALA A 34 4.33 -20.08 5.46
CA ALA A 34 5.45 -20.72 6.17
C ALA A 34 5.02 -21.31 7.51
N GLN A 35 4.05 -20.69 8.20
CA GLN A 35 3.40 -21.32 9.36
C GLN A 35 2.70 -22.61 8.95
N LYS A 36 2.11 -22.70 7.75
CA LYS A 36 1.54 -23.94 7.19
C LYS A 36 2.59 -25.05 7.01
N ILE A 37 3.81 -24.70 6.56
CA ILE A 37 4.93 -25.66 6.44
C ILE A 37 5.42 -26.08 7.84
N ILE A 38 5.53 -25.15 8.78
CA ILE A 38 5.85 -25.45 10.19
C ILE A 38 4.75 -26.33 10.83
N TYR A 39 3.47 -26.11 10.50
CA TYR A 39 2.33 -26.90 10.98
C TYR A 39 2.25 -28.31 10.36
N GLN A 40 2.68 -28.45 9.10
CA GLN A 40 2.76 -29.74 8.42
C GLN A 40 3.92 -30.60 8.95
N VAL A 41 4.99 -29.98 9.46
CA VAL A 41 6.10 -30.68 10.13
C VAL A 41 5.84 -30.88 11.63
N GLY A 42 4.95 -30.10 12.24
CA GLY A 42 4.67 -30.11 13.68
C GLY A 42 3.19 -30.19 14.03
N GLN A 43 2.51 -31.31 13.73
CA GLN A 43 1.18 -31.55 14.27
C GLN A 43 1.24 -31.79 15.80
N LYS A 44 0.75 -30.82 16.59
CA LYS A 44 -0.14 -31.07 17.74
C LYS A 44 -0.77 -29.76 18.24
N ARG A 45 -2.09 -29.65 17.98
CA ARG A 45 -3.11 -28.81 18.63
C ARG A 45 -3.07 -27.29 18.37
N GLY A 46 -4.11 -26.82 17.68
CA GLY A 46 -4.54 -25.42 17.65
C GLY A 46 -5.47 -25.18 16.47
N ARG A 47 -6.73 -24.88 16.77
CA ARG A 47 -7.81 -24.61 15.80
C ARG A 47 -8.00 -23.09 15.79
N LEU A 48 -7.77 -22.41 14.67
CA LEU A 48 -8.25 -21.04 14.47
C LEU A 48 -8.71 -20.83 13.03
N THR A 49 -9.96 -20.37 12.95
CA THR A 49 -10.65 -19.74 11.83
C THR A 49 -10.06 -18.34 11.61
N ALA A 50 -9.57 -18.07 10.41
CA ALA A 50 -9.37 -16.72 9.89
C ALA A 50 -9.57 -16.80 8.39
N GLU A 51 -10.83 -16.63 7.98
CA GLU A 51 -11.18 -16.26 6.61
C GLU A 51 -10.82 -14.77 6.47
N GLU A 52 -9.60 -14.49 6.06
CA GLU A 52 -9.24 -13.19 5.49
C GLU A 52 -8.84 -13.47 4.04
N GLU A 53 -9.54 -12.86 3.09
CA GLU A 53 -9.29 -12.98 1.66
C GLU A 53 -7.82 -12.61 1.37
N ASP A 54 -7.04 -13.65 1.03
CA ASP A 54 -5.60 -13.58 0.84
C ASP A 54 -5.33 -13.07 -0.59
N ASP A 55 -5.33 -11.74 -0.79
CA ASP A 55 -4.83 -11.07 -2.02
C ASP A 55 -3.30 -11.26 -2.23
N ARG A 56 -2.72 -12.35 -1.71
CA ARG A 56 -1.28 -12.59 -1.69
C ARG A 56 -0.83 -13.34 -2.93
N GLN A 57 0.28 -12.88 -3.51
CA GLN A 57 1.02 -13.66 -4.50
C GLN A 57 1.32 -15.07 -3.96
N PRO A 58 0.99 -16.14 -4.70
CA PRO A 58 1.22 -17.50 -4.25
C PRO A 58 2.71 -17.79 -4.15
N LYS A 59 3.21 -18.04 -2.93
CA LYS A 59 4.60 -18.42 -2.68
C LYS A 59 4.76 -19.92 -2.92
N LYS A 60 5.53 -20.29 -3.94
CA LYS A 60 5.88 -21.68 -4.24
C LYS A 60 7.27 -21.99 -3.68
N VAL A 61 7.37 -23.04 -2.87
CA VAL A 61 8.66 -23.61 -2.46
C VAL A 61 9.04 -24.66 -3.49
N TYR A 62 10.18 -24.46 -4.15
CA TYR A 62 10.64 -25.34 -5.22
C TYR A 62 11.41 -26.55 -4.67
N ASP A 63 12.34 -26.30 -3.74
CA ASP A 63 13.18 -27.34 -3.15
C ASP A 63 13.62 -26.95 -1.73
N VAL A 64 13.91 -27.95 -0.90
CA VAL A 64 14.43 -27.79 0.47
C VAL A 64 15.42 -28.92 0.77
N VAL A 65 16.69 -28.56 0.98
CA VAL A 65 17.73 -29.49 1.44
C VAL A 65 17.93 -29.30 2.94
N LEU A 66 17.74 -30.38 3.72
CA LEU A 66 17.90 -30.39 5.17
C LEU A 66 19.04 -31.31 5.58
N HIS A 67 19.72 -30.96 6.67
CA HIS A 67 20.67 -31.86 7.32
C HIS A 67 20.00 -33.18 7.73
N ALA A 68 20.72 -34.31 7.64
CA ALA A 68 20.17 -35.64 7.92
C ALA A 68 19.67 -35.78 9.37
N ASP A 69 20.45 -35.29 10.33
CA ASP A 69 20.12 -35.37 11.76
C ASP A 69 19.16 -34.27 12.22
N ALA A 70 18.14 -34.68 12.98
CA ALA A 70 17.10 -33.78 13.48
C ALA A 70 17.62 -32.67 14.42
N ILE A 71 18.72 -32.93 15.15
CA ILE A 71 19.34 -31.96 16.07
C ILE A 71 19.89 -30.72 15.35
N HIS A 72 20.22 -30.83 14.05
CA HIS A 72 20.78 -29.75 13.24
C HIS A 72 19.74 -29.02 12.36
N ARG A 73 18.46 -29.43 12.42
CA ARG A 73 17.35 -28.80 11.67
C ARG A 73 16.19 -28.37 12.55
N GLY A 74 16.49 -27.99 13.79
CA GLY A 74 15.52 -27.43 14.73
C GLY A 74 14.99 -26.05 14.26
N GLY A 75 13.95 -25.55 14.95
CA GLY A 75 13.31 -24.28 14.58
C GLY A 75 14.27 -23.08 14.54
N GLY A 76 15.29 -23.07 15.40
CA GLY A 76 16.32 -22.02 15.40
C GLY A 76 17.18 -21.96 14.13
N GLN A 77 17.21 -23.03 13.33
CA GLN A 77 17.90 -23.08 12.03
C GLN A 77 16.91 -22.85 10.88
N VAL A 78 15.74 -23.49 10.92
CA VAL A 78 14.77 -23.43 9.81
C VAL A 78 14.05 -22.09 9.71
N ILE A 79 13.71 -21.47 10.85
CA ILE A 79 12.95 -20.21 10.88
C ILE A 79 13.75 -19.05 10.25
N PRO A 80 15.01 -18.76 10.63
CA PRO A 80 15.75 -17.66 10.03
C PRO A 80 15.99 -17.88 8.53
N THR A 81 16.33 -19.09 8.10
CA THR A 81 16.50 -19.43 6.67
C THR A 81 15.19 -19.19 5.90
N THR A 82 14.06 -19.69 6.42
CA THR A 82 12.75 -19.51 5.79
C THR A 82 12.35 -18.04 5.72
N ARG A 83 12.61 -17.25 6.77
CA ARG A 83 12.34 -15.81 6.80
C ARG A 83 13.13 -15.08 5.72
N THR A 84 14.42 -15.39 5.62
CA THR A 84 15.32 -14.81 4.62
C THR A 84 14.88 -15.15 3.20
N VAL A 85 14.62 -16.43 2.91
CA VAL A 85 14.17 -16.88 1.58
C VAL A 85 12.87 -16.18 1.17
N ILE A 86 11.92 -16.04 2.10
CA ILE A 86 10.67 -15.33 1.81
C ILE A 86 10.91 -13.84 1.54
N TYR A 87 11.74 -13.18 2.35
CA TYR A 87 12.09 -11.77 2.13
C TYR A 87 12.75 -11.56 0.77
N VAL A 88 13.76 -12.35 0.43
CA VAL A 88 14.45 -12.32 -0.86
C VAL A 88 13.48 -12.56 -2.01
N SER A 89 12.64 -13.60 -1.90
CA SER A 89 11.66 -13.92 -2.95
C SER A 89 10.73 -12.74 -3.27
N GLN A 90 10.36 -11.96 -2.26
CA GLN A 90 9.48 -10.81 -2.44
C GLN A 90 10.18 -9.60 -3.03
N ILE A 91 11.47 -9.39 -2.74
CA ILE A 91 12.24 -8.29 -3.34
C ILE A 91 12.56 -8.61 -4.80
N THR A 92 12.90 -9.87 -5.08
CA THR A 92 13.20 -10.32 -6.45
C THR A 92 12.00 -10.18 -7.38
N THR A 93 10.77 -10.29 -6.87
CA THR A 93 9.55 -10.06 -7.66
C THR A 93 9.20 -8.59 -7.87
N LYS A 94 10.05 -7.64 -7.46
CA LYS A 94 9.86 -6.18 -7.61
C LYS A 94 8.51 -5.72 -7.05
N PRO A 95 8.34 -5.76 -5.73
CA PRO A 95 7.06 -5.49 -5.09
C PRO A 95 6.61 -4.06 -5.40
N ARG A 96 5.30 -3.87 -5.55
CA ARG A 96 4.66 -2.58 -5.82
C ARG A 96 3.86 -2.14 -4.59
N LEU A 97 3.75 -0.83 -4.39
CA LEU A 97 2.89 -0.27 -3.36
C LEU A 97 1.48 -0.10 -3.89
N LEU A 98 0.50 -0.28 -3.01
CA LEU A 98 -0.87 0.13 -3.27
C LEU A 98 -1.11 1.49 -2.63
N GLU A 99 -1.79 2.37 -3.35
CA GLU A 99 -2.29 3.63 -2.83
C GLU A 99 -3.83 3.63 -2.76
N PRO A 100 -4.41 4.29 -1.75
CA PRO A 100 -5.86 4.45 -1.72
C PRO A 100 -6.26 5.54 -2.72
N ILE A 101 -7.39 5.32 -3.39
CA ILE A 101 -7.99 6.24 -4.36
C ILE A 101 -9.33 6.74 -3.80
N TYR A 102 -9.55 8.05 -3.88
CA TYR A 102 -10.86 8.65 -3.65
C TYR A 102 -11.66 8.70 -4.95
N MET A 103 -12.95 8.41 -4.86
CA MET A 103 -13.93 8.91 -5.82
C MET A 103 -14.36 10.30 -5.35
N VAL A 104 -14.18 11.29 -6.23
CA VAL A 104 -14.53 12.69 -6.02
C VAL A 104 -15.74 13.01 -6.88
N GLU A 105 -16.81 13.48 -6.27
CA GLU A 105 -17.94 14.10 -6.96
C GLU A 105 -17.86 15.62 -6.82
N ILE A 106 -17.91 16.34 -7.94
CA ILE A 106 -17.83 17.80 -7.98
C ILE A 106 -19.08 18.32 -8.68
N GLN A 107 -19.77 19.25 -8.00
CA GLN A 107 -20.89 19.98 -8.59
C GLN A 107 -20.47 21.42 -8.86
N ALA A 108 -20.62 21.87 -10.10
CA ALA A 108 -20.20 23.20 -10.52
C ALA A 108 -20.95 23.66 -11.77
N PRO A 109 -21.04 24.98 -12.03
CA PRO A 109 -21.58 25.49 -13.28
C PRO A 109 -20.63 25.26 -14.45
N GLU A 110 -21.15 25.26 -15.68
CA GLU A 110 -20.40 24.98 -16.91
C GLU A 110 -19.14 25.86 -17.06
N GLN A 111 -19.21 27.13 -16.64
CA GLN A 111 -18.09 28.07 -16.77
C GLN A 111 -16.86 27.66 -15.95
N ALA A 112 -17.05 26.86 -14.89
CA ALA A 112 -15.98 26.41 -14.00
C ALA A 112 -15.37 25.07 -14.43
N LEU A 113 -15.92 24.39 -15.45
CA LEU A 113 -15.45 23.06 -15.88
C LEU A 113 -13.97 23.06 -16.25
N GLY A 114 -13.52 24.05 -17.03
CA GLY A 114 -12.12 24.14 -17.46
C GLY A 114 -11.14 24.21 -16.30
N ASP A 115 -11.47 24.98 -15.26
CA ASP A 115 -10.65 25.09 -14.05
C ASP A 115 -10.62 23.79 -13.26
N ILE A 116 -11.75 23.08 -13.18
CA ILE A 116 -11.84 21.77 -12.50
C ILE A 116 -10.93 20.75 -13.17
N TYR A 117 -10.99 20.65 -14.50
CA TYR A 117 -10.08 19.80 -15.27
C TYR A 117 -8.61 20.19 -15.05
N GLY A 118 -8.31 21.48 -15.01
CA GLY A 118 -6.96 21.97 -14.75
C GLY A 118 -6.43 21.57 -13.36
N VAL A 119 -7.26 21.62 -12.32
CA VAL A 119 -6.88 21.22 -10.96
C VAL A 119 -6.75 19.70 -10.86
N LEU A 120 -7.68 18.93 -11.43
CA LEU A 120 -7.62 17.47 -11.40
C LEU A 120 -6.37 16.94 -12.12
N ASN A 121 -6.03 17.46 -13.30
CA ASN A 121 -4.84 17.05 -14.04
C ASN A 121 -3.54 17.32 -13.28
N LYS A 122 -3.46 18.44 -12.55
CA LYS A 122 -2.29 18.75 -11.70
C LYS A 122 -2.14 17.81 -10.50
N LYS A 123 -3.22 17.16 -10.09
CA LYS A 123 -3.28 16.24 -8.95
C LYS A 123 -3.39 14.77 -9.39
N CYS A 124 -3.03 14.47 -10.65
CA CYS A 124 -3.12 13.14 -11.23
C CYS A 124 -4.51 12.51 -11.15
N GLY A 125 -5.56 13.34 -11.13
CA GLY A 125 -6.94 12.89 -11.10
C GLY A 125 -7.42 12.42 -12.48
N HIS A 126 -8.31 11.44 -12.50
CA HIS A 126 -8.88 10.88 -13.72
C HIS A 126 -10.40 11.03 -13.74
N VAL A 127 -10.93 11.88 -14.62
CA VAL A 127 -12.37 12.06 -14.80
C VAL A 127 -12.91 10.91 -15.64
N PHE A 128 -13.95 10.23 -15.15
CA PHE A 128 -14.59 9.11 -15.85
C PHE A 128 -16.08 9.33 -16.12
N GLU A 129 -16.71 10.30 -15.46
CA GLU A 129 -18.12 10.63 -15.66
C GLU A 129 -18.31 12.15 -15.61
N GLU A 130 -19.00 12.69 -16.62
CA GLU A 130 -19.47 14.07 -16.66
C GLU A 130 -20.95 14.06 -17.07
N MET A 131 -21.82 14.57 -16.21
CA MET A 131 -23.26 14.66 -16.47
C MET A 131 -23.79 16.05 -16.20
N GLN A 132 -24.46 16.64 -17.18
CA GLN A 132 -25.25 17.85 -16.98
C GLN A 132 -26.52 17.52 -16.21
N ARG A 133 -26.83 18.28 -15.16
CA ARG A 133 -28.06 18.10 -14.40
C ARG A 133 -29.24 18.74 -15.13
N PRO A 134 -30.23 17.95 -15.61
CA PRO A 134 -31.32 18.48 -16.42
C PRO A 134 -32.10 19.58 -15.70
N GLY A 135 -32.38 20.68 -16.41
CA GLY A 135 -33.12 21.82 -15.87
C GLY A 135 -32.31 22.78 -14.99
N THR A 136 -31.00 22.58 -14.83
CA THR A 136 -30.11 23.49 -14.11
C THR A 136 -28.81 23.73 -14.89
N PRO A 137 -28.10 24.86 -14.70
CA PRO A 137 -26.81 25.10 -15.35
C PRO A 137 -25.63 24.35 -14.69
N LEU A 138 -25.92 23.33 -13.87
CA LEU A 138 -24.93 22.60 -13.08
C LEU A 138 -24.51 21.30 -13.76
N TYR A 139 -23.24 20.97 -13.60
CA TYR A 139 -22.62 19.72 -14.00
C TYR A 139 -22.18 18.94 -12.76
N ASN A 140 -22.36 17.63 -12.82
CA ASN A 140 -21.82 16.68 -11.87
C ASN A 140 -20.67 15.94 -12.55
N ILE A 141 -19.48 16.04 -11.97
CA ILE A 141 -18.26 15.41 -12.46
C ILE A 141 -17.85 14.37 -11.44
N LYS A 142 -17.55 13.14 -11.87
CA LYS A 142 -16.89 12.14 -11.03
C LYS A 142 -15.50 11.83 -11.55
N ALA A 143 -14.56 11.81 -10.61
CA ALA A 143 -13.16 11.56 -10.89
C ALA A 143 -12.53 10.69 -9.81
N TYR A 144 -11.53 9.91 -10.20
CA TYR A 144 -10.60 9.29 -9.27
C TYR A 144 -9.51 10.28 -8.89
N LEU A 145 -9.16 10.32 -7.61
CA LEU A 145 -8.10 11.18 -7.06
C LEU A 145 -7.25 10.38 -6.08
N PRO A 146 -5.94 10.21 -6.33
CA PRO A 146 -5.04 9.59 -5.36
C PRO A 146 -5.03 10.33 -4.03
N VAL A 147 -5.09 9.60 -2.91
CA VAL A 147 -5.16 10.23 -1.58
C VAL A 147 -3.91 11.08 -1.30
N ILE A 148 -2.73 10.65 -1.76
CA ILE A 148 -1.48 11.39 -1.58
C ILE A 148 -1.52 12.77 -2.26
N GLU A 149 -2.17 12.86 -3.43
CA GLU A 149 -2.34 14.09 -4.18
C GLU A 149 -3.52 14.93 -3.70
N SER A 150 -4.43 14.37 -2.91
CA SER A 150 -5.64 15.05 -2.42
C SER A 150 -5.36 16.20 -1.45
N PHE A 151 -4.14 16.32 -0.90
CA PHE A 151 -3.83 17.38 0.06
C PHE A 151 -3.91 18.78 -0.55
N GLY A 152 -4.71 19.64 0.07
CA GLY A 152 -4.97 21.00 -0.38
C GLY A 152 -5.85 21.07 -1.64
N PHE A 153 -6.40 19.94 -2.09
CA PHE A 153 -7.23 19.89 -3.30
C PHE A 153 -8.50 20.71 -3.14
N SER A 154 -9.18 20.66 -1.98
CA SER A 154 -10.40 21.46 -1.75
C SER A 154 -10.11 22.96 -1.82
N GLY A 155 -9.01 23.39 -1.19
CA GLY A 155 -8.56 24.78 -1.24
C GLY A 155 -8.23 25.26 -2.64
N GLN A 156 -7.46 24.48 -3.40
CA GLN A 156 -7.07 24.78 -4.78
C GLN A 156 -8.27 24.81 -5.72
N LEU A 157 -9.18 23.82 -5.61
CA LEU A 157 -10.39 23.74 -6.41
C LEU A 157 -11.31 24.94 -6.17
N ARG A 158 -11.52 25.31 -4.89
CA ARG A 158 -12.31 26.49 -4.53
C ARG A 158 -11.67 27.78 -5.01
N ALA A 159 -10.34 27.91 -4.95
CA ALA A 159 -9.65 29.09 -5.43
C ALA A 159 -9.79 29.24 -6.95
N ALA A 160 -9.59 28.15 -7.70
CA ALA A 160 -9.68 28.15 -9.16
C ALA A 160 -11.11 28.45 -9.64
N THR A 161 -12.11 27.85 -9.01
CA THR A 161 -13.52 27.98 -9.41
C THR A 161 -14.24 29.17 -8.77
N SER A 162 -13.52 30.12 -8.16
CA SER A 162 -14.14 31.24 -7.40
C SER A 162 -15.18 30.78 -6.36
N ARG A 163 -14.92 29.64 -5.73
CA ARG A 163 -15.77 28.94 -4.75
C ARG A 163 -17.10 28.43 -5.28
N GLN A 164 -17.22 28.27 -6.59
CA GLN A 164 -18.42 27.72 -7.24
C GLN A 164 -18.46 26.20 -7.24
N ALA A 165 -17.30 25.53 -7.08
CA ALA A 165 -17.21 24.09 -6.95
C ALA A 165 -16.97 23.65 -5.50
N ILE A 166 -17.70 22.63 -5.06
CA ILE A 166 -17.48 21.96 -3.78
C ILE A 166 -17.25 20.47 -4.07
N PRO A 167 -16.08 19.92 -3.70
CA PRO A 167 -15.80 18.50 -3.90
C PRO A 167 -16.35 17.69 -2.72
N LEU A 168 -16.95 16.54 -3.03
CA LEU A 168 -17.29 15.48 -2.09
C LEU A 168 -16.39 14.27 -2.39
N CYS A 169 -15.65 13.81 -1.40
CA CYS A 169 -14.70 12.71 -1.59
C CYS A 169 -15.04 11.54 -0.68
N VAL A 170 -15.06 10.34 -1.27
CA VAL A 170 -15.29 9.07 -0.57
C VAL A 170 -14.21 8.08 -1.00
N PHE A 171 -13.75 7.24 -0.07
CA PHE A 171 -12.86 6.13 -0.42
C PHE A 171 -13.55 5.20 -1.39
N ASP A 172 -12.85 4.83 -2.47
CA ASP A 172 -13.40 3.95 -3.50
C ASP A 172 -12.68 2.59 -3.51
N HIS A 173 -11.39 2.57 -3.86
CA HIS A 173 -10.59 1.35 -3.95
C HIS A 173 -9.09 1.59 -3.68
N TRP A 174 -8.32 0.50 -3.70
CA TRP A 174 -6.87 0.52 -3.73
C TRP A 174 -6.38 0.33 -5.15
N ASP A 175 -5.44 1.15 -5.58
CA ASP A 175 -4.79 1.02 -6.89
C ASP A 175 -3.28 0.89 -6.74
N MET A 176 -2.62 0.36 -7.76
CA MET A 176 -1.18 0.22 -7.79
C MET A 176 -0.51 1.57 -8.06
N MET A 177 0.42 1.97 -7.19
CA MET A 177 1.25 3.14 -7.46
C MET A 177 2.04 2.95 -8.76
N SER A 178 2.02 3.97 -9.59
CA SER A 178 2.78 4.00 -10.84
C SER A 178 4.30 4.02 -10.63
N SER A 179 4.77 4.58 -9.51
CA SER A 179 6.20 4.69 -9.20
C SER A 179 6.75 3.43 -8.52
N ASP A 180 7.98 3.04 -8.90
CA ASP A 180 8.67 1.89 -8.30
C ASP A 180 9.25 2.26 -6.91
N PRO A 181 8.90 1.54 -5.84
CA PRO A 181 9.46 1.80 -4.51
C PRO A 181 10.94 1.46 -4.37
N LEU A 182 11.50 0.64 -5.27
CA LEU A 182 12.91 0.23 -5.22
C LEU A 182 13.83 1.17 -6.00
N GLU A 183 13.27 2.06 -6.83
CA GLU A 183 14.05 3.01 -7.63
C GLU A 183 14.20 4.34 -6.90
N ALA A 184 15.43 4.65 -6.50
CA ALA A 184 15.73 5.86 -5.75
C ALA A 184 15.35 7.13 -6.53
N GLY A 185 14.76 8.11 -5.83
CA GLY A 185 14.35 9.39 -6.41
C GLY A 185 12.89 9.46 -6.88
N LEU A 186 12.17 8.33 -6.91
CA LEU A 186 10.74 8.32 -7.20
C LEU A 186 9.88 8.60 -5.96
N GLN A 187 8.61 8.94 -6.17
CA GLN A 187 7.64 9.25 -5.11
C GLN A 187 7.45 8.06 -4.14
N ALA A 188 7.26 6.85 -4.67
CA ALA A 188 7.14 5.63 -3.86
C ALA A 188 8.40 5.35 -3.02
N ALA A 189 9.60 5.52 -3.59
CA ALA A 189 10.85 5.30 -2.86
C ALA A 189 11.06 6.34 -1.74
N THR A 190 10.69 7.59 -1.98
CA THR A 190 10.71 8.66 -0.97
C THR A 190 9.74 8.34 0.17
N LEU A 191 8.51 7.91 -0.17
CA LEU A 191 7.52 7.50 0.81
C LEU A 191 8.01 6.33 1.68
N VAL A 192 8.61 5.31 1.07
CA VAL A 192 9.17 4.16 1.80
C VAL A 192 10.30 4.61 2.73
N SER A 193 11.22 5.44 2.23
CA SER A 193 12.35 5.97 3.00
C SER A 193 11.88 6.77 4.22
N ASP A 194 10.87 7.63 4.04
CA ASP A 194 10.27 8.41 5.12
C ASP A 194 9.60 7.53 6.18
N ILE A 195 8.85 6.51 5.76
CA ILE A 195 8.22 5.55 6.68
C ILE A 195 9.28 4.74 7.44
N ARG A 196 10.36 4.33 6.76
CA ARG A 196 11.47 3.59 7.39
C ARG A 196 12.18 4.43 8.43
N ARG A 197 12.53 5.69 8.09
CA ARG A 197 13.13 6.66 9.01
C ARG A 197 12.26 6.90 10.24
N ARG A 198 10.95 7.12 10.04
CA ARG A 198 9.98 7.28 11.16
C ARG A 198 9.90 6.05 12.05
N LYS A 199 10.07 4.85 11.50
CA LYS A 199 10.06 3.58 12.24
C LYS A 199 11.44 3.18 12.80
N GLY A 200 12.45 4.06 12.71
CA GLY A 200 13.80 3.78 13.20
C GLY A 200 14.53 2.67 12.44
N LEU A 201 14.15 2.43 11.18
CA LEU A 201 14.86 1.51 10.29
C LEU A 201 15.87 2.25 9.41
N GLU A 202 16.85 1.52 8.92
CA GLU A 202 17.77 1.99 7.87
C GLU A 202 16.99 2.47 6.64
N GLU A 203 17.40 3.59 6.07
CA GLU A 203 16.68 4.25 4.97
C GLU A 203 16.67 3.40 3.71
N GLN A 204 17.82 2.80 3.38
CA GLN A 204 17.93 1.88 2.26
C GLN A 204 17.37 0.50 2.62
N MET A 205 16.70 -0.15 1.67
CA MET A 205 16.34 -1.56 1.80
C MET A 205 17.58 -2.42 1.61
N THR A 206 17.75 -3.42 2.47
CA THR A 206 18.82 -4.40 2.35
C THR A 206 18.72 -5.10 0.99
N PRO A 207 19.75 -5.05 0.14
CA PRO A 207 19.73 -5.64 -1.19
C PRO A 207 19.67 -7.17 -1.08
N HIS A 208 19.06 -7.82 -2.08
CA HIS A 208 18.89 -9.28 -2.10
C HIS A 208 20.23 -10.03 -2.11
N SER A 209 21.30 -9.43 -2.66
CA SER A 209 22.65 -9.99 -2.71
C SER A 209 23.26 -10.27 -1.34
N GLU A 210 22.83 -9.57 -0.28
CA GLU A 210 23.31 -9.82 1.10
C GLU A 210 22.73 -11.10 1.71
N PHE A 211 21.70 -11.66 1.09
CA PHE A 211 21.03 -12.88 1.53
C PHE A 211 21.30 -14.08 0.63
N GLU A 212 22.05 -13.89 -0.46
CA GLU A 212 22.45 -14.98 -1.36
C GLU A 212 23.66 -15.71 -0.78
N ASP A 213 23.42 -16.92 -0.28
CA ASP A 213 24.51 -17.85 0.03
C ASP A 213 25.05 -18.43 -1.29
N LYS A 214 26.25 -17.99 -1.69
CA LYS A 214 26.94 -18.56 -2.85
C LYS A 214 27.45 -19.95 -2.51
N LEU A 215 26.99 -20.94 -3.27
CA LEU A 215 27.45 -22.34 -3.24
C LEU A 215 28.89 -22.48 -3.74
#